data_AF-A0A848YV34-F1
#
_entry.id   AF-A0A848YV34-F1
#
_cell.length_a   1.000
_cell.length_b   1.000
_cell.length_c   1.000
_cell.angle_alpha   90.00
_cell.angle_beta   90.00
_cell.angle_gamma   90.00
#
_symmetry.space_group_name_H-M   'P 1'
#
loop_
_entity.id
_entity.type
_entity.pdbx_description
1 polymer ?
#
loop_
_entity_poly.entity_id
_entity_poly.type
_entity_poly.pdbx_seq_one_letter_code
_entity_poly.pdbx_strand_id
1 'polypeptide(L)'
;MKTLVVIVNIIQLGIILMLLFFHGLSLGGPTIFLFFVLMIFPFINFLALMIVTTPAADQNVPVSVEKKSLVKRSAFRLNYHNIDPKPVFIVKGTTFEVQDISKSGLRFIAGHKLRYRQKLKGNLALLCGERLAIRGKVVRIQDHEIGLMFQQDISDLVIETEHRFIKSAHKSKA
;
A
#
# COMPACT_ATOMS: atom_id res chain seq x y z
N MET A 1 2.25 -20.20 -6.36
CA MET A 1 2.23 -19.94 -7.82
C MET A 1 3.41 -19.10 -8.29
N LYS A 2 3.70 -17.92 -7.72
CA LYS A 2 4.82 -17.06 -8.17
C LYS A 2 6.20 -17.74 -8.15
N THR A 3 6.52 -18.45 -7.07
CA THR A 3 7.77 -19.23 -6.95
C THR A 3 7.87 -20.36 -7.99
N LEU A 4 6.76 -21.02 -8.33
CA LEU A 4 6.73 -22.05 -9.36
C LEU A 4 7.08 -21.47 -10.74
N VAL A 5 6.52 -20.32 -11.10
CA VAL A 5 6.79 -19.65 -12.39
C VAL A 5 8.25 -19.21 -12.48
N VAL A 6 8.81 -18.68 -11.40
CA VAL A 6 10.24 -18.32 -11.32
C VAL A 6 11.11 -19.55 -11.52
N ILE A 7 10.82 -20.66 -10.81
CA ILE A 7 11.59 -21.91 -10.92
C ILE A 7 11.54 -22.47 -12.35
N VAL A 8 10.37 -22.47 -12.99
CA VAL A 8 10.21 -22.96 -14.37
C VAL A 8 11.03 -22.13 -15.36
N ASN A 9 11.01 -20.80 -15.25
CA ASN A 9 11.81 -19.93 -16.13
C ASN A 9 13.32 -20.11 -15.92
N ILE A 10 13.79 -20.29 -14.68
CA ILE A 10 15.20 -20.54 -14.37
C ILE A 10 15.65 -21.88 -14.98
N ILE A 11 14.85 -22.93 -14.82
CA ILE A 11 15.15 -24.25 -15.40
C ILE A 11 15.18 -24.18 -16.93
N GLN A 12 14.20 -23.51 -17.55
CA GLN A 12 14.14 -23.36 -19.00
C GLN A 12 15.35 -22.60 -19.56
N LEU A 13 15.76 -21.52 -18.89
CA LEU A 13 16.96 -20.77 -19.26
C LEU A 13 18.22 -21.65 -19.16
N GLY A 14 18.34 -22.44 -18.08
CA GLY A 14 19.45 -23.36 -17.89
C GLY A 14 19.56 -24.43 -18.99
N ILE A 15 18.42 -25.00 -19.41
CA ILE A 15 18.38 -26.00 -20.49
C ILE A 15 18.81 -25.39 -21.83
N ILE A 16 18.30 -24.20 -22.16
CA ILE A 16 18.66 -23.51 -23.42
C ILE A 16 20.15 -23.16 -23.43
N LEU A 17 20.68 -22.66 -22.32
CA LEU A 17 22.10 -22.34 -22.20
C LEU A 17 22.98 -23.60 -22.34
N MET A 18 22.58 -24.70 -21.68
CA MET A 18 23.27 -25.98 -21.76
C MET A 18 23.32 -26.49 -23.21
N LEU A 19 22.17 -26.48 -23.92
CA LEU A 19 22.12 -26.89 -25.33
C LEU A 19 22.97 -26.00 -26.22
N LEU A 20 22.98 -24.68 -25.98
CA LEU A 20 23.84 -23.74 -26.71
C LEU A 20 25.32 -24.08 -26.53
N PHE A 21 25.77 -24.36 -25.31
CA PHE A 21 27.18 -24.66 -25.03
C PHE A 21 27.63 -26.03 -25.55
N PHE A 22 26.83 -27.08 -25.37
CA PHE A 22 27.23 -28.43 -25.78
C PHE A 22 27.03 -28.68 -27.28
N HIS A 23 26.00 -28.09 -27.88
CA HIS A 23 25.58 -28.41 -29.25
C HIS A 23 25.69 -27.21 -30.19
N GLY A 24 25.51 -25.97 -29.71
CA GLY A 24 25.55 -24.77 -30.55
C GLY A 24 26.89 -24.55 -31.25
N LEU A 25 28.02 -24.83 -30.59
CA LEU A 25 29.35 -24.74 -31.18
C LEU A 25 29.61 -25.79 -32.27
N SER A 26 28.96 -26.95 -32.16
CA SER A 26 29.12 -28.07 -33.11
C SER A 26 28.17 -27.98 -34.31
N LEU A 27 27.01 -27.34 -34.17
CA LEU A 27 25.93 -27.31 -35.17
C LEU A 27 25.92 -26.02 -36.01
N GLY A 28 26.83 -25.08 -35.73
CA GLY A 28 27.07 -23.90 -36.56
C GLY A 28 26.17 -22.71 -36.27
N GLY A 29 26.45 -21.61 -36.97
CA GLY A 29 25.82 -20.29 -36.76
C GLY A 29 24.28 -20.27 -36.76
N PRO A 30 23.57 -21.01 -37.64
CA PRO A 30 22.11 -21.02 -37.67
C PRO A 30 21.48 -21.58 -36.39
N THR A 31 22.09 -22.60 -35.79
CA THR A 31 21.59 -23.23 -34.55
C THR A 31 21.82 -22.32 -33.35
N ILE A 32 22.95 -21.61 -33.31
CA ILE A 32 23.22 -20.57 -32.32
C ILE A 32 22.16 -19.46 -32.41
N PHE A 33 21.85 -19.00 -33.63
CA PHE A 33 20.82 -18.00 -33.86
C PHE A 33 19.44 -18.45 -33.36
N LEU A 34 19.07 -19.71 -33.61
CA LEU A 34 17.81 -20.27 -33.13
C LEU A 34 17.72 -20.29 -31.58
N PHE A 35 18.81 -20.65 -30.90
CA PHE A 35 18.84 -20.61 -29.43
C PHE A 35 18.74 -19.19 -28.88
N PHE A 36 19.34 -18.21 -29.55
CA PHE A 36 19.17 -16.79 -29.19
C PHE A 36 17.71 -16.35 -29.27
N VAL A 37 17.00 -16.72 -30.34
CA VAL A 37 15.57 -16.42 -30.50
C VAL A 37 14.75 -17.10 -29.39
N LEU A 38 15.05 -18.36 -29.07
CA LEU A 38 14.36 -19.10 -28.00
C LEU A 38 14.61 -18.51 -26.60
N MET A 39 15.75 -17.88 -26.37
CA MET A 39 16.12 -17.25 -25.10
C MET A 39 15.32 -15.96 -24.80
N ILE A 40 14.76 -15.31 -25.84
CA ILE A 40 13.97 -14.08 -25.69
C ILE A 40 12.73 -14.33 -24.82
N PHE A 41 12.06 -15.47 -24.97
CA PHE A 41 10.85 -15.80 -24.22
C PHE A 41 11.06 -15.89 -22.69
N PRO A 42 12.00 -16.71 -22.17
CA PRO A 42 12.27 -16.75 -20.73
C PRO A 42 12.85 -15.43 -20.23
N PHE A 43 13.61 -14.70 -21.05
CA PHE A 43 14.14 -13.38 -20.68
C PHE A 43 13.03 -12.34 -20.47
N ILE A 44 12.06 -12.23 -21.38
CA ILE A 44 10.89 -11.34 -21.22
C ILE A 44 10.10 -11.72 -19.98
N ASN A 45 9.90 -13.02 -19.74
CA ASN A 45 9.15 -13.50 -18.57
C ASN A 45 9.87 -13.17 -17.25
N PHE A 46 11.21 -13.29 -17.23
CA PHE A 46 12.04 -12.90 -16.10
C PHE A 46 12.01 -11.38 -15.86
N LEU A 47 12.09 -10.58 -16.92
CA LEU A 47 12.03 -9.12 -16.84
C LEU A 47 10.66 -8.65 -16.29
N ALA A 48 9.56 -9.25 -16.75
CA ALA A 48 8.23 -8.98 -16.23
C ALA A 48 8.11 -9.30 -14.73
N LEU A 49 8.70 -10.40 -14.28
CA LEU A 49 8.74 -10.77 -12.86
C LEU A 49 9.55 -9.76 -12.03
N MET A 50 10.68 -9.26 -12.56
CA MET A 50 11.52 -8.27 -11.87
C MET A 50 10.82 -6.91 -11.74
N ILE A 51 10.13 -6.44 -12.78
CA ILE A 51 9.35 -5.19 -12.77
C ILE A 51 8.16 -5.29 -11.79
N VAL A 52 7.54 -6.47 -11.66
CA VAL A 52 6.47 -6.69 -10.66
C VAL A 52 7.01 -6.73 -9.22
N THR A 53 8.32 -6.90 -9.02
CA THR A 53 8.94 -6.95 -7.68
C THR A 53 9.56 -5.64 -7.20
N THR A 54 9.62 -4.58 -8.00
CA THR A 54 10.04 -3.25 -7.52
C THR A 54 8.90 -2.57 -6.73
N PRO A 55 9.09 -2.24 -5.44
CA PRO A 55 8.15 -1.41 -4.70
C PRO A 55 8.60 0.04 -4.84
N ALA A 56 8.24 0.74 -5.90
CA ALA A 56 8.35 2.20 -5.93
C ALA A 56 7.50 2.83 -7.02
N ALA A 57 6.83 3.91 -6.62
CA ALA A 57 6.52 5.09 -7.42
C ALA A 57 5.70 4.89 -8.72
N ASP A 58 4.41 5.15 -8.55
CA ASP A 58 3.51 5.90 -9.45
C ASP A 58 4.09 6.32 -10.81
N GLN A 59 3.48 5.84 -11.92
CA GLN A 59 3.08 6.63 -13.09
C GLN A 59 2.36 5.79 -14.17
N ASN A 60 1.08 6.11 -14.38
CA ASN A 60 0.33 6.21 -15.65
C ASN A 60 0.72 5.31 -16.86
N VAL A 61 0.04 4.17 -17.06
CA VAL A 61 -0.39 3.67 -18.39
C VAL A 61 -1.68 2.81 -18.22
N PRO A 62 -2.71 2.95 -19.08
CA PRO A 62 -4.00 2.29 -18.91
C PRO A 62 -4.05 0.97 -19.69
N VAL A 63 -4.09 -0.18 -19.01
CA VAL A 63 -4.58 -1.43 -19.64
C VAL A 63 -5.37 -2.26 -18.62
N SER A 64 -6.62 -2.48 -19.00
CA SER A 64 -7.60 -3.40 -18.47
C SER A 64 -7.08 -4.82 -18.27
N VAL A 65 -6.95 -5.25 -17.01
CA VAL A 65 -6.97 -6.67 -16.64
C VAL A 65 -7.80 -6.84 -15.37
N GLU A 66 -8.98 -7.42 -15.58
CA GLU A 66 -9.70 -8.33 -14.68
C GLU A 66 -9.93 -7.89 -13.22
N LYS A 67 -11.19 -7.50 -12.96
CA LYS A 67 -11.79 -7.18 -11.66
C LYS A 67 -11.60 -8.31 -10.61
N LYS A 68 -10.43 -8.38 -9.99
CA LYS A 68 -10.38 -8.71 -8.56
C LYS A 68 -10.63 -7.39 -7.87
N SER A 69 -11.89 -7.15 -7.47
CA SER A 69 -12.35 -5.90 -6.89
C SER A 69 -11.28 -5.31 -5.96
N LEU A 70 -10.52 -4.35 -6.47
CA LEU A 70 -9.89 -3.34 -5.65
C LEU A 70 -11.05 -2.87 -4.80
N VAL A 71 -11.02 -3.19 -3.50
CA VAL A 71 -11.82 -2.47 -2.53
C VAL A 71 -11.25 -1.07 -2.57
N LYS A 72 -11.68 -0.32 -3.59
CA LYS A 72 -11.43 1.09 -3.79
C LYS A 72 -11.86 1.68 -2.46
N ARG A 73 -10.92 2.25 -1.72
CA ARG A 73 -11.21 2.88 -0.43
C ARG A 73 -12.38 3.83 -0.69
N SER A 74 -13.56 3.49 -0.19
CA SER A 74 -14.81 4.16 -0.57
C SER A 74 -14.94 5.52 0.09
N ALA A 75 -14.18 5.76 1.18
CA ALA A 75 -14.24 6.97 1.97
C ALA A 75 -13.05 7.89 1.71
N PHE A 76 -13.36 9.15 1.44
CA PHE A 76 -12.42 10.27 1.45
C PHE A 76 -11.64 10.33 2.78
N ARG A 77 -10.36 10.70 2.71
CA ARG A 77 -9.47 10.79 3.88
C ARG A 77 -8.85 12.17 3.98
N LEU A 78 -8.88 12.75 5.17
CA LEU A 78 -8.14 13.94 5.54
C LEU A 78 -6.77 13.55 6.09
N ASN A 79 -5.72 14.11 5.52
CA ASN A 79 -4.33 13.85 5.89
C ASN A 79 -3.75 15.04 6.66
N TYR A 80 -3.11 14.77 7.80
CA TYR A 80 -2.55 15.77 8.72
C TYR A 80 -1.03 15.87 8.67
N HIS A 81 -0.36 15.27 7.67
CA HIS A 81 1.11 15.21 7.62
C HIS A 81 1.81 16.57 7.77
N ASN A 82 1.24 17.61 7.15
CA ASN A 82 1.79 18.98 7.15
C ASN A 82 0.99 19.95 8.03
N ILE A 83 0.22 19.44 8.99
CA ILE A 83 -0.68 20.25 9.83
C ILE A 83 -0.17 20.20 11.27
N ASP A 84 0.03 21.37 11.87
CA ASP A 84 0.43 21.54 13.27
C ASP A 84 -0.43 22.66 13.89
N PRO A 85 -1.15 22.39 15.01
CA PRO A 85 -1.22 21.14 15.77
C PRO A 85 -1.91 19.98 15.05
N LYS A 86 -1.61 18.73 15.45
CA LYS A 86 -2.29 17.51 14.98
C LYS A 86 -3.48 17.13 15.86
N PRO A 87 -4.54 16.51 15.30
CA PRO A 87 -5.60 15.90 16.10
C PRO A 87 -5.04 14.76 16.95
N VAL A 88 -5.71 14.49 18.07
CA VAL A 88 -5.28 13.47 19.03
C VAL A 88 -6.35 12.45 19.32
N PHE A 89 -5.96 11.19 19.43
CA PHE A 89 -6.80 10.08 19.86
C PHE A 89 -6.36 9.61 21.24
N ILE A 90 -7.27 9.66 22.21
CA ILE A 90 -6.98 9.38 23.62
C ILE A 90 -7.61 8.05 24.01
N VAL A 91 -6.80 7.08 24.40
CA VAL A 91 -7.24 5.74 24.85
C VAL A 91 -6.66 5.46 26.23
N LYS A 92 -7.54 5.22 27.22
CA LYS A 92 -7.14 4.91 28.61
C LYS A 92 -6.12 5.91 29.21
N GLY A 93 -6.26 7.20 28.89
CA GLY A 93 -5.35 8.26 29.35
C GLY A 93 -4.05 8.40 28.55
N THR A 94 -3.81 7.55 27.55
CA THR A 94 -2.69 7.72 26.61
C THR A 94 -3.16 8.48 25.38
N THR A 95 -2.40 9.50 25.00
CA THR A 95 -2.66 10.35 23.83
C THR A 95 -1.82 9.88 22.64
N PHE A 96 -2.44 9.79 21.47
CA PHE A 96 -1.80 9.41 20.22
C PHE A 96 -2.06 10.45 19.13
N GLU A 97 -1.04 10.81 18.37
CA GLU A 97 -1.19 11.72 17.23
C GLU A 97 -1.83 11.03 16.03
N VAL A 98 -2.87 11.68 15.47
CA VAL A 98 -3.58 11.20 14.29
C VAL A 98 -2.88 11.70 13.02
N GLN A 99 -2.61 10.78 12.08
CA GLN A 99 -1.99 11.08 10.78
C GLN A 99 -3.02 11.24 9.67
N ASP A 100 -4.09 10.45 9.68
CA ASP A 100 -5.25 10.66 8.81
C ASP A 100 -6.54 10.19 9.46
N ILE A 101 -7.65 10.77 9.00
CA ILE A 101 -9.00 10.37 9.38
C ILE A 101 -9.89 10.24 8.15
N SER A 102 -10.86 9.35 8.26
CA SER A 102 -11.93 9.11 7.29
C SER A 102 -13.21 8.80 8.04
N LYS A 103 -14.32 8.74 7.30
CA LYS A 103 -15.63 8.37 7.85
C LYS A 103 -15.61 7.05 8.65
N SER A 104 -14.83 6.08 8.18
CA SER A 104 -14.84 4.70 8.68
C SER A 104 -13.60 4.30 9.47
N GLY A 105 -12.65 5.23 9.67
CA GLY A 105 -11.44 4.91 10.41
C GLY A 105 -10.42 6.02 10.45
N LEU A 106 -9.38 5.82 11.25
CA LEU A 106 -8.25 6.73 11.38
C LEU A 106 -6.92 5.97 11.37
N ARG A 107 -5.84 6.71 11.16
CA ARG A 107 -4.47 6.25 11.35
C ARG A 107 -3.79 7.12 12.40
N PHE A 108 -3.10 6.50 13.35
CA PHE A 108 -2.37 7.20 14.40
C PHE A 108 -1.01 6.55 14.66
N ILE A 109 -0.10 7.31 15.25
CA ILE A 109 1.22 6.82 15.65
C ILE A 109 1.11 6.23 17.05
N ALA A 110 1.55 4.99 17.22
CA ALA A 110 1.70 4.35 18.53
C ALA A 110 2.90 3.40 18.55
N GLY A 111 3.52 3.25 19.72
CA GLY A 111 4.58 2.26 19.94
C GLY A 111 4.08 0.80 19.87
N HIS A 112 5.01 -0.14 20.07
CA HIS A 112 4.83 -1.59 19.85
C HIS A 112 3.87 -2.34 20.80
N LYS A 113 2.92 -1.67 21.47
CA LYS A 113 2.07 -2.30 22.51
C LYS A 113 0.69 -2.75 22.04
N LEU A 114 0.25 -2.35 20.83
CA LEU A 114 -1.08 -2.70 20.32
C LEU A 114 -1.05 -4.01 19.50
N ARG A 115 -2.11 -4.80 19.58
CA ARG A 115 -2.24 -6.07 18.86
C ARG A 115 -3.20 -5.96 17.68
N TYR A 116 -2.91 -6.69 16.60
CA TYR A 116 -3.83 -6.80 15.48
C TYR A 116 -5.20 -7.30 15.95
N ARG A 117 -6.29 -6.76 15.39
CA ARG A 117 -7.69 -7.03 15.77
C ARG A 117 -8.10 -6.62 17.19
N GLN A 118 -7.22 -5.99 17.97
CA GLN A 118 -7.58 -5.44 19.28
C GLN A 118 -8.69 -4.39 19.13
N LYS A 119 -9.69 -4.45 20.01
CA LYS A 119 -10.74 -3.43 20.10
C LYS A 119 -10.26 -2.28 20.98
N LEU A 120 -10.43 -1.06 20.51
CA LEU A 120 -10.09 0.17 21.24
C LEU A 120 -11.35 1.03 21.42
N LYS A 121 -11.43 1.68 22.57
CA LYS A 121 -12.44 2.70 22.89
C LYS A 121 -11.69 3.92 23.40
N GLY A 122 -11.94 5.08 22.81
CA GLY A 122 -11.25 6.31 23.13
C GLY A 122 -12.00 7.54 22.70
N ASN A 123 -11.42 8.70 22.96
CA ASN A 123 -11.94 10.00 22.54
C ASN A 123 -11.02 10.59 21.49
N LEU A 124 -11.57 10.96 20.35
CA LEU A 124 -10.88 11.68 19.28
C LEU A 124 -11.17 13.17 19.45
N ALA A 125 -10.12 13.98 19.59
CA ALA A 125 -10.21 15.43 19.59
C ALA A 125 -9.69 15.96 18.24
N LEU A 126 -10.59 16.63 17.50
CA LEU A 126 -10.33 17.21 16.19
C LEU A 126 -9.84 18.66 16.30
N LEU A 127 -9.30 19.19 15.20
CA LEU A 127 -8.77 20.55 15.17
C LEU A 127 -9.88 21.60 15.16
N CYS A 128 -11.04 21.28 14.60
CA CYS A 128 -12.24 22.11 14.68
C CYS A 128 -12.83 22.24 16.11
N GLY A 129 -12.24 21.58 17.11
CA GLY A 129 -12.67 21.60 18.51
C GLY A 129 -13.67 20.50 18.87
N GLU A 130 -14.19 19.76 17.89
CA GLU A 130 -15.08 18.64 18.15
C GLU A 130 -14.38 17.47 18.87
N ARG A 131 -15.15 16.79 19.73
CA ARG A 131 -14.70 15.61 20.46
C ARG A 131 -15.66 14.45 20.26
N LEU A 132 -15.16 13.34 19.73
CA LEU A 132 -15.95 12.17 19.38
C LEU A 132 -15.55 10.96 20.23
N ALA A 133 -16.53 10.27 20.80
CA ALA A 133 -16.30 8.98 21.44
C ALA A 133 -16.24 7.89 20.36
N ILE A 134 -15.05 7.35 20.12
CA ILE A 134 -14.79 6.37 19.07
C ILE A 134 -14.63 4.97 19.66
N ARG A 135 -15.25 4.00 19.01
CA ARG A 135 -14.96 2.58 19.21
C ARG A 135 -14.50 1.99 17.88
N GLY A 136 -13.42 1.21 17.91
CA GLY A 136 -12.83 0.67 16.69
C GLY A 136 -12.04 -0.59 16.93
N LYS A 137 -11.56 -1.17 15.83
CA LYS A 137 -10.73 -2.37 15.80
C LYS A 137 -9.46 -2.09 15.02
N VAL A 138 -8.32 -2.52 15.56
CA VAL A 138 -7.03 -2.42 14.88
C VAL A 138 -7.05 -3.34 13.65
N VAL A 139 -6.87 -2.75 12.46
CA VAL A 139 -6.87 -3.44 11.17
C VAL A 139 -5.53 -3.40 10.44
N ARG A 140 -4.57 -2.61 10.93
CA ARG A 140 -3.19 -2.56 10.41
C ARG A 140 -2.23 -2.13 11.50
N ILE A 141 -1.03 -2.72 11.51
CA ILE A 141 0.12 -2.31 12.32
C ILE A 141 1.32 -2.34 11.38
N GLN A 142 1.98 -1.21 11.17
CA GLN A 142 3.17 -1.12 10.33
C GLN A 142 4.00 0.07 10.78
N ASP A 143 5.30 -0.09 11.00
CA ASP A 143 6.26 1.00 11.21
C ASP A 143 5.77 2.06 12.24
N HIS A 144 5.20 1.58 13.35
CA HIS A 144 4.57 2.39 14.43
C HIS A 144 3.27 3.12 14.07
N GLU A 145 2.77 2.94 12.84
CA GLU A 145 1.45 3.40 12.44
C GLU A 145 0.39 2.32 12.68
N ILE A 146 -0.71 2.74 13.27
CA ILE A 146 -1.85 1.89 13.57
C ILE A 146 -3.05 2.36 12.78
N GLY A 147 -3.60 1.47 11.96
CA GLY A 147 -4.88 1.67 11.31
C GLY A 147 -6.02 1.18 12.21
N LEU A 148 -6.93 2.07 12.56
CA LEU A 148 -8.15 1.77 13.31
C LEU A 148 -9.36 1.88 12.39
N MET A 149 -10.14 0.80 12.29
CA MET A 149 -11.45 0.83 11.64
C MET A 149 -12.51 1.08 12.70
N PHE A 150 -13.38 2.06 12.49
CA PHE A 150 -14.45 2.37 13.42
C PHE A 150 -15.51 1.26 13.39
N GLN A 151 -16.14 1.01 14.54
CA GLN A 151 -17.30 0.12 14.62
C GLN A 151 -18.56 0.79 14.08
N GLN A 152 -18.62 2.12 14.18
CA GLN A 152 -19.67 2.96 13.65
C GLN A 152 -19.02 4.14 12.94
N ASP A 153 -19.50 4.44 11.73
CA ASP A 153 -19.03 5.57 10.95
C ASP A 153 -19.27 6.89 11.69
N ILE A 154 -18.33 7.81 11.55
CA ILE A 154 -18.54 9.21 11.97
C ILE A 154 -19.37 9.95 10.90
N SER A 155 -20.06 11.01 11.30
CA SER A 155 -20.90 11.79 10.38
C SER A 155 -20.05 12.50 9.32
N ASP A 156 -20.55 12.55 8.08
CA ASP A 156 -19.89 13.26 6.98
C ASP A 156 -19.74 14.77 7.31
N LEU A 157 -20.69 15.33 8.04
CA LEU A 157 -20.66 16.73 8.50
C LEU A 157 -19.40 17.02 9.33
N VAL A 158 -18.96 16.07 10.15
CA VAL A 158 -17.77 16.22 11.00
C VAL A 158 -16.51 16.28 10.15
N ILE A 159 -16.39 15.37 9.17
CA ILE A 159 -15.29 15.35 8.21
C ILE A 159 -15.26 16.65 7.40
N GLU A 160 -16.40 17.11 6.91
CA GLU A 160 -16.49 18.35 6.13
C GLU A 160 -16.14 19.60 6.95
N THR A 161 -16.54 19.64 8.22
CA THR A 161 -16.24 20.76 9.13
C THR A 161 -14.75 20.83 9.43
N GLU A 162 -14.15 19.68 9.74
CA GLU A 162 -12.70 19.56 9.93
C GLU A 162 -11.92 19.94 8.66
N HIS A 163 -12.35 19.47 7.49
CA HIS A 163 -11.72 19.83 6.21
C HIS A 163 -11.75 21.33 5.93
N ARG A 164 -12.88 21.98 6.22
CA ARG A 164 -13.03 23.44 6.08
C ARG A 164 -12.11 24.18 7.03
N PHE A 165 -12.01 23.74 8.28
CA PHE A 165 -11.11 24.32 9.28
C PHE A 165 -9.64 24.25 8.85
N ILE A 166 -9.20 23.08 8.36
CA ILE A 166 -7.82 22.91 7.85
C ILE A 166 -7.52 23.88 6.69
N LYS A 167 -8.48 24.05 5.77
CA LYS A 167 -8.34 24.93 4.61
C LYS A 167 -8.28 26.41 5.00
N SER A 168 -9.10 26.86 5.94
CA SER A 168 -9.06 28.24 6.41
C SER A 168 -7.77 28.55 7.16
N ALA A 169 -7.30 27.61 8.00
CA ALA A 169 -6.04 27.75 8.72
C ALA A 169 -4.82 27.86 7.78
N HIS A 170 -4.83 27.14 6.64
CA HIS A 170 -3.77 27.25 5.63
C HIS A 170 -3.77 28.60 4.90
N LYS A 171 -4.94 29.17 4.59
CA LYS A 171 -5.04 30.47 3.91
C LYS A 171 -4.55 31.64 4.78
N SER A 172 -4.58 31.51 6.10
CA SER A 172 -4.13 32.56 7.01
C SER A 172 -2.60 32.63 7.16
N LYS A 173 -1.86 31.63 6.67
CA LYS A 173 -0.40 31.54 6.76
C LYS A 173 0.32 31.86 5.44
N ALA A 174 -0.42 32.08 4.35
CA ALA A 174 0.10 32.49 3.05
C ALA A 174 -0.12 33.99 2.85
#